data_AF-R8WNX4-F1
#
_entry.id   AF-R8WNX4-F1
#
_cell.length_a   1.000
_cell.length_b   1.000
_cell.length_c   1.000
_cell.angle_alpha   90.00
_cell.angle_beta   90.00
_cell.angle_gamma   90.00
#
_symmetry.space_group_name_H-M   'P 1'
#
loop_
_entity.id
_entity.type
_entity.pdbx_description
1 polymer ?
#
loop_
_entity_poly.entity_id
_entity_poly.type
_entity_poly.pdbx_seq_one_letter_code
_entity_poly.pdbx_strand_id
1 'polypeptide(L)' 'MSDLTLTEPEVLTGHTDVICSTSIERIITGRNFAIAQIETLIQQLDDISTLTRSIGGGKANE' A
#
# COMPACT_ATOMS: atom_id res chain seq x y z
N MET A 1 -4.94 -27.91 -15.73
CA MET A 1 -5.08 -27.02 -14.57
C MET A 1 -4.40 -25.73 -14.96
N SER A 2 -5.19 -24.79 -15.46
CA SER A 2 -4.72 -23.50 -15.99
C SER A 2 -4.26 -22.61 -14.85
N ASP A 3 -3.12 -21.96 -15.08
CA ASP A 3 -2.43 -21.01 -14.21
C ASP A 3 -3.39 -20.05 -13.51
N LEU A 4 -3.33 -20.04 -12.17
CA LEU A 4 -3.91 -18.98 -11.37
C LEU A 4 -2.90 -17.82 -11.36
N THR A 5 -2.88 -17.04 -12.45
CA THR A 5 -2.18 -15.76 -12.49
C THR A 5 -2.93 -14.77 -11.58
N LEU A 6 -2.54 -14.71 -10.31
CA LEU A 6 -3.02 -13.69 -9.36
C LEU A 6 -2.27 -12.38 -9.61
N THR A 7 -2.69 -11.66 -10.64
CA THR A 7 -2.34 -10.25 -10.83
C THR A 7 -3.47 -9.39 -10.26
N GLU A 8 -3.11 -8.59 -9.26
CA GLU A 8 -3.90 -7.56 -8.56
C GLU A 8 -4.93 -8.01 -7.51
N PRO A 9 -5.00 -7.32 -6.35
CA PRO A 9 -5.97 -7.61 -5.30
C PRO A 9 -7.38 -7.21 -5.77
N GLU A 10 -8.19 -8.21 -6.07
CA GLU A 10 -9.59 -8.05 -6.44
C GLU A 10 -10.40 -7.49 -5.25
N VAL A 11 -10.99 -6.30 -5.44
CA VAL A 11 -11.88 -5.66 -4.46
C VAL A 11 -13.17 -6.48 -4.39
N LEU A 12 -13.37 -7.19 -3.28
CA LEU A 12 -14.51 -8.09 -3.08
C LEU A 12 -15.80 -7.30 -2.76
N THR A 13 -16.36 -6.58 -3.73
CA THR A 13 -17.64 -5.89 -3.61
C THR A 13 -18.75 -6.75 -4.21
N GLY A 14 -19.30 -7.68 -3.43
CA GLY A 14 -20.41 -8.56 -3.84
C GLY A 14 -21.03 -9.30 -2.65
N HIS A 15 -22.30 -9.72 -2.80
CA HIS A 15 -23.17 -10.32 -1.77
C HIS A 15 -22.43 -11.28 -0.84
N THR A 16 -22.36 -10.91 0.44
CA THR A 16 -21.49 -11.45 1.49
C THR A 16 -21.99 -12.77 2.07
N ASP A 17 -22.52 -13.67 1.25
CA ASP A 17 -23.19 -14.86 1.79
C ASP A 17 -22.20 -15.86 2.41
N VAL A 18 -20.97 -15.93 1.89
CA VAL A 18 -19.82 -16.58 2.56
C VAL A 18 -18.52 -15.97 2.05
N ILE A 19 -17.73 -15.33 2.92
CA ILE A 19 -16.32 -15.04 2.62
C ILE A 19 -15.50 -16.24 3.11
N CYS A 20 -14.80 -16.91 2.20
CA CYS A 20 -13.90 -18.01 2.53
C CYS A 20 -12.67 -17.50 3.31
N SER A 21 -12.12 -18.32 4.22
CA SER A 21 -10.89 -17.99 4.97
C SER A 21 -9.71 -17.63 4.05
N THR A 22 -9.58 -18.31 2.91
CA THR A 22 -8.54 -18.01 1.90
C THR A 22 -8.66 -16.60 1.32
N SER A 23 -9.89 -16.11 1.12
CA SER A 23 -10.12 -14.74 0.66
C SER A 23 -9.71 -13.72 1.73
N ILE A 24 -9.95 -14.04 3.01
CA ILE A 24 -9.51 -13.21 4.15
C ILE A 24 -7.98 -13.17 4.23
N GLU A 25 -7.30 -14.32 4.13
CA GLU A 25 -5.83 -14.41 4.13
C GLU A 25 -5.21 -13.58 3.00
N ARG A 26 -5.79 -13.65 1.79
CA ARG A 26 -5.38 -12.84 0.63
C ARG A 26 -5.53 -11.34 0.91
N ILE A 27 -6.66 -10.91 1.47
CA ILE A 27 -6.91 -9.50 1.83
C ILE A 27 -5.92 -9.01 2.90
N ILE A 28 -5.70 -9.80 3.96
CA ILE A 28 -4.75 -9.43 5.02
C ILE A 28 -3.33 -9.31 4.46
N THR A 29 -2.91 -10.26 3.62
CA THR A 29 -1.59 -10.24 2.99
C THR A 29 -1.42 -9.01 2.10
N GLY A 30 -2.39 -8.73 1.22
CA GLY A 30 -2.36 -7.54 0.36
C GLY A 30 -2.33 -6.23 1.14
N ARG A 31 -3.14 -6.13 2.21
CA ARG A 31 -3.16 -4.95 3.09
C ARG A 31 -1.82 -4.76 3.80
N ASN A 32 -1.24 -5.81 4.37
CA ASN A 32 0.03 -5.72 5.08
C ASN A 32 1.17 -5.31 4.11
N PHE A 33 1.15 -5.82 2.89
CA PHE A 33 2.08 -5.42 1.84
C PHE A 33 1.92 -3.93 1.47
N ALA A 34 0.69 -3.46 1.27
CA ALA A 34 0.41 -2.06 1.00
C ALA A 34 0.85 -1.12 2.15
N ILE A 35 0.61 -1.53 3.40
CA ILE A 35 1.04 -0.77 4.59
C ILE A 35 2.57 -0.63 4.61
N ALA A 36 3.31 -1.72 4.40
CA ALA A 36 4.77 -1.68 4.38
C ALA A 36 5.33 -0.76 3.28
N GLN A 37 4.69 -0.73 2.11
CA GLN A 37 5.05 0.21 1.04
C GLN A 37 4.75 1.67 1.41
N ILE A 38 3.63 1.94 2.07
CA ILE A 38 3.27 3.29 2.54
C ILE A 38 4.28 3.77 3.61
N GLU A 39 4.63 2.91 4.56
CA GLU A 39 5.65 3.22 5.58
C GLU A 39 7.00 3.58 4.94
N THR A 40 7.42 2.80 3.94
CA THR A 40 8.63 3.08 3.16
C THR A 40 8.55 4.44 2.47
N LEU A 41 7.43 4.75 1.84
CA LEU A 41 7.23 6.02 1.13
C LEU A 41 7.25 7.21 2.11
N ILE A 42 6.65 7.06 3.30
CA ILE A 42 6.67 8.10 4.34
C ILE A 42 8.11 8.39 4.77
N GLN A 43 8.93 7.35 5.00
CA GLN A 43 10.33 7.54 5.36
C GLN A 43 11.12 8.26 4.26
N GLN A 44 10.92 7.87 3.00
CA GLN A 44 11.55 8.53 1.86
C GLN A 44 11.15 10.00 1.75
N LEU A 45 9.88 10.32 1.99
CA LEU A 45 9.39 11.70 1.99
C LEU A 45 10.02 12.53 3.13
N ASP A 46 10.22 11.93 4.30
CA ASP A 46 10.88 12.59 5.43
C ASP A 46 12.36 12.88 5.13
N ASP A 47 13.07 11.91 4.53
CA ASP A 47 14.46 12.08 4.10
C ASP A 47 14.58 13.20 3.05
N ILE A 48 13.69 13.22 2.06
CA ILE A 48 13.63 14.28 1.04
C ILE A 48 13.30 15.64 1.66
N SER A 49 12.36 15.69 2.60
CA SER A 49 11.99 16.92 3.32
C SER A 49 13.17 17.48 4.11
N THR A 50 13.92 16.60 4.78
CA THR A 50 15.13 16.94 5.52
C THR A 50 16.23 17.47 4.60
N LEU A 51 16.46 16.80 3.46
CA LEU A 51 17.43 17.25 2.45
C LEU A 51 17.02 18.59 1.83
N THR A 52 15.75 18.76 1.51
CA THR A 52 15.22 20.01 0.94
C THR A 52 15.44 21.17 1.89
N ARG A 53 15.16 20.96 3.20
CA ARG A 53 15.42 21.95 4.23
C ARG A 53 16.91 22.29 4.35
N SER A 54 17.80 21.29 4.27
CA SER A 54 19.24 21.51 4.44
C SER A 54 19.86 22.35 3.30
N ILE A 55 19.27 22.32 2.10
CA ILE A 55 19.68 23.16 0.96
C ILE A 55 18.94 24.50 0.89
N GLY A 56 18.19 24.87 1.93
CA GLY A 56 17.46 26.14 2.00
C GLY A 56 16.10 26.14 1.27
N GLY A 57 15.58 24.96 0.91
CA GLY A 57 14.22 24.83 0.42
C GLY A 57 13.19 25.15 1.53
N GLY A 58 12.34 26.13 1.28
CA GLY A 58 11.22 26.52 2.16
C GLY A 58 9.96 25.69 1.91
N LYS A 59 8.85 26.10 2.51
CA LYS A 59 7.55 25.53 2.12
C LYS A 59 7.04 26.20 0.86
N ALA A 60 6.32 25.45 0.04
CA ALA A 60 5.67 25.99 -1.17
C ALA A 60 4.63 27.11 -0.89
N ASN A 61 4.31 27.37 0.38
CA ASN A 61 3.29 28.34 0.80
C ASN A 61 3.87 29.49 1.65
N GLU A 62 5.20 29.58 1.78
CA GLU A 62 5.90 30.66 2.49
C GLU A 62 6.37 31.75 1.51
#